data_AF-A0AA39G0T8-F1
#
_entry.id   AF-A0AA39G0T8-F1
#
_cell.length_a   1.000
_cell.length_b   1.000
_cell.length_c   1.000
_cell.angle_alpha   90.00
_cell.angle_beta   90.00
_cell.angle_gamma   90.00
#
_symmetry.space_group_name_H-M   'P 1'
#
loop_
_entity.id
_entity.type
_entity.pdbx_description
1 polymer ?
#
loop_
_entity_poly.entity_id
_entity_poly.type
_entity_poly.pdbx_seq_one_letter_code
_entity_poly.pdbx_strand_id
1 'polypeptide(L)'
;MSFYECKSEIEEGDIVVLYLGPQNMHSFEVTPKILNRKDEMVENVFQTTYGAIKVPSLIGKKYGSKVELSRGWAFVLQPTSELWTVTLPHRTQIIYTADISLIIHLLELTPGSIVIETGTGSGSLSHSLIRTIRPHGYLYTFDFHKQRVELASAEFVKHGIQKFVTVSHRDVCIEGFGDDLQHKADAVFLDLPHPWLAIEHAVKTLKKSGGKLCSFSPCIEQVQQTCFTLETAGFVDIRTYESLQRELNVSYKNVPHLNLDCLKRKHSSDEVLPKKSEDQDKILTVTHAPSLPGHTGYVTIATLPPLFARITQDK
;
A
#
# COMPACT_ATOMS: atom_id res chain seq x y z
N MET A 1 -12.08 -16.50 -4.70
CA MET A 1 -11.20 -15.88 -3.68
C MET A 1 -11.48 -14.40 -3.59
N SER A 2 -11.45 -13.86 -2.38
CA SER A 2 -11.95 -12.53 -2.04
C SER A 2 -11.21 -11.32 -2.66
N PHE A 3 -9.97 -11.45 -3.13
CA PHE A 3 -9.29 -10.39 -3.91
C PHE A 3 -9.70 -10.38 -5.39
N TYR A 4 -10.20 -11.52 -5.90
CA TYR A 4 -10.56 -11.64 -7.30
C TYR A 4 -11.87 -10.91 -7.60
N GLU A 5 -12.91 -11.08 -6.79
CA GLU A 5 -14.23 -10.49 -7.05
C GLU A 5 -14.89 -10.01 -5.77
N CYS A 6 -15.81 -9.04 -5.89
CA CYS A 6 -16.63 -8.59 -4.77
C CYS A 6 -17.61 -9.70 -4.39
N LYS A 7 -17.61 -10.11 -3.12
CA LYS A 7 -18.46 -11.21 -2.62
C LYS A 7 -19.41 -10.68 -1.56
N SER A 8 -20.62 -11.23 -1.52
CA SER A 8 -21.58 -10.92 -0.45
C SER A 8 -21.28 -11.66 0.84
N GLU A 9 -20.89 -12.93 0.73
CA GLU A 9 -20.71 -13.86 1.84
C GLU A 9 -19.29 -14.43 1.87
N ILE A 10 -18.84 -14.77 3.08
CA ILE A 10 -17.52 -15.33 3.35
C ILE A 10 -17.58 -16.84 3.11
N GLU A 11 -16.65 -17.35 2.30
CA GLU A 11 -16.51 -18.78 2.02
C GLU A 11 -15.20 -19.33 2.59
N GLU A 12 -15.10 -20.65 2.67
CA GLU A 12 -13.84 -21.32 2.99
C GLU A 12 -12.75 -20.98 1.96
N GLY A 13 -11.55 -20.70 2.44
CA GLY A 13 -10.39 -20.27 1.64
C GLY A 13 -10.32 -18.77 1.39
N ASP A 14 -11.39 -17.99 1.65
CA ASP A 14 -11.31 -16.54 1.48
C ASP A 14 -10.30 -15.92 2.45
N ILE A 15 -9.57 -14.91 1.97
CA ILE A 15 -8.87 -13.98 2.85
C ILE A 15 -9.89 -12.98 3.37
N VAL A 16 -9.84 -12.71 4.67
CA VAL A 16 -10.69 -11.70 5.32
C VAL A 16 -9.82 -10.72 6.10
N VAL A 17 -10.34 -9.50 6.29
CA VAL A 17 -9.71 -8.49 7.15
C VAL A 17 -10.57 -8.30 8.39
N LEU A 18 -10.05 -8.70 9.54
CA LEU A 18 -10.68 -8.45 10.83
C LEU A 18 -10.32 -7.04 11.31
N TYR A 19 -11.32 -6.17 11.34
CA TYR A 19 -11.20 -4.77 11.73
C TYR A 19 -11.59 -4.60 13.21
N LEU A 20 -10.60 -4.33 14.06
CA LEU A 20 -10.78 -4.01 15.48
C LEU A 20 -10.75 -2.49 15.71
N GLY A 21 -10.04 -1.75 14.85
CA GLY A 21 -9.99 -0.30 14.83
C GLY A 21 -9.04 0.21 13.74
N PRO A 22 -8.92 1.54 13.57
CA PRO A 22 -8.14 2.13 12.48
C PRO A 22 -6.66 1.72 12.47
N GLN A 23 -6.09 1.45 13.65
CA GLN A 23 -4.68 1.04 13.82
C GLN A 23 -4.53 -0.45 14.13
N ASN A 24 -5.64 -1.19 14.21
CA ASN A 24 -5.63 -2.59 14.62
C ASN A 24 -6.52 -3.40 13.68
N MET A 25 -5.87 -3.96 12.66
CA MET A 25 -6.48 -4.80 11.65
C MET A 25 -5.61 -6.03 11.43
N HIS A 26 -6.24 -7.16 11.15
CA HIS A 26 -5.53 -8.41 10.86
C HIS A 26 -6.12 -9.08 9.64
N SER A 27 -5.27 -9.58 8.75
CA SER A 27 -5.70 -10.43 7.64
C SER A 27 -5.37 -11.89 7.93
N PHE A 28 -6.29 -12.77 7.58
CA PHE A 28 -6.08 -14.22 7.66
C PHE A 28 -7.01 -14.96 6.70
N GLU A 29 -6.66 -16.21 6.44
CA GLU A 29 -7.46 -17.11 5.61
C GLU A 29 -8.55 -17.81 6.44
N VAL A 30 -9.74 -17.91 5.88
CA VAL A 30 -10.87 -18.60 6.49
C VAL A 30 -10.75 -20.09 6.21
N THR A 31 -10.04 -20.81 7.08
CA THR A 31 -9.98 -22.27 7.08
C THR A 31 -10.65 -22.82 8.34
N PRO A 32 -11.52 -23.84 8.24
CA PRO A 32 -12.22 -24.38 9.41
C PRO A 32 -11.27 -25.03 10.44
N LYS A 33 -10.20 -25.66 9.96
CA LYS A 33 -9.25 -26.40 10.78
C LYS A 33 -7.82 -26.07 10.36
N ILE A 34 -6.93 -26.08 11.35
CA ILE A 34 -5.49 -25.90 11.15
C ILE A 34 -4.72 -27.01 11.87
N LEU A 35 -3.54 -27.32 11.36
CA LEU A 35 -2.60 -28.21 12.06
C LEU A 35 -1.99 -27.46 13.24
N ASN A 36 -2.09 -28.07 14.42
CA ASN A 36 -1.38 -27.56 15.60
C ASN A 36 0.08 -28.01 15.58
N ARG A 37 0.91 -27.52 16.52
CA ARG A 37 2.33 -27.91 16.68
C ARG A 37 2.55 -29.41 16.94
N LYS A 38 1.49 -30.17 17.20
CA LYS A 38 1.49 -31.62 17.44
C LYS A 38 0.96 -32.41 16.23
N ASP A 39 0.82 -31.77 15.07
CA ASP A 39 0.26 -32.33 13.83
C ASP A 39 -1.19 -32.86 13.96
N GLU A 40 -1.92 -32.34 14.96
CA GLU A 40 -3.35 -32.63 15.17
C GLU A 40 -4.20 -31.54 14.50
N MET A 41 -5.26 -31.96 13.79
CA MET A 41 -6.23 -31.05 13.18
C MET A 41 -7.17 -30.49 14.24
N VAL A 42 -7.00 -29.21 14.57
CA VAL A 42 -7.81 -28.48 15.56
C VAL A 42 -8.68 -27.43 14.91
N GLU A 43 -9.76 -27.03 15.59
CA GLU A 43 -10.60 -25.90 15.16
C GLU A 43 -9.74 -24.64 15.04
N ASN A 44 -9.84 -23.95 13.91
CA ASN A 44 -9.08 -22.73 13.70
C ASN A 44 -9.66 -21.58 14.55
N VAL A 45 -8.85 -21.09 15.48
CA VAL A 45 -9.21 -20.01 16.38
C VAL A 45 -8.18 -18.90 16.23
N PHE A 46 -8.64 -17.72 15.80
CA PHE A 46 -7.81 -16.54 15.67
C PHE A 46 -7.85 -15.71 16.95
N GLN A 47 -6.68 -15.36 17.49
CA GLN A 47 -6.54 -14.65 18.76
C GLN A 47 -6.31 -13.15 18.50
N THR A 48 -7.02 -12.30 19.26
CA THR A 48 -6.85 -10.85 19.23
C THR A 48 -6.69 -10.29 20.63
N THR A 49 -6.33 -9.00 20.72
CA THR A 49 -6.32 -8.25 21.99
C THR A 49 -7.70 -8.19 22.66
N TYR A 50 -8.77 -8.33 21.88
CA TYR A 50 -10.16 -8.34 22.32
C TYR A 50 -10.74 -9.77 22.35
N GLY A 51 -9.89 -10.77 22.51
CA GLY A 51 -10.29 -12.16 22.65
C GLY A 51 -10.25 -12.96 21.34
N ALA A 52 -10.77 -14.18 21.43
CA ALA A 52 -10.68 -15.19 20.39
C ALA A 52 -11.90 -15.17 19.47
N ILE A 53 -11.70 -15.42 18.18
CA ILE A 53 -12.75 -15.71 17.21
C ILE A 53 -12.56 -17.12 16.64
N LYS A 54 -13.65 -17.88 16.60
CA LYS A 54 -13.70 -19.16 15.89
C LYS A 54 -13.82 -18.88 14.39
N VAL A 55 -12.78 -19.17 13.63
CA VAL A 55 -12.75 -18.95 12.17
C VAL A 55 -13.89 -19.67 11.44
N PRO A 56 -14.28 -20.92 11.79
CA PRO A 56 -15.44 -21.56 11.16
C PRO A 56 -16.73 -20.76 11.27
N SER A 57 -16.90 -19.96 12.33
CA SER A 57 -18.11 -19.16 12.55
C SER A 57 -18.25 -17.97 11.59
N LEU A 58 -17.23 -17.71 10.78
CA LEU A 58 -17.24 -16.68 9.75
C LEU A 58 -17.86 -17.15 8.44
N ILE A 59 -17.81 -18.45 8.16
CA ILE A 59 -18.30 -19.03 6.91
C ILE A 59 -19.82 -18.81 6.81
N GLY A 60 -20.28 -18.29 5.67
CA GLY A 60 -21.67 -17.93 5.41
C GLY A 60 -22.10 -16.58 6.00
N LYS A 61 -21.24 -15.87 6.76
CA LYS A 61 -21.54 -14.49 7.18
C LYS A 61 -21.30 -13.53 6.03
N LYS A 62 -22.05 -12.43 6.03
CA LYS A 62 -21.85 -11.35 5.06
C LYS A 62 -20.63 -10.51 5.39
N TYR A 63 -19.88 -10.09 4.38
CA TYR A 63 -18.84 -9.09 4.57
C TYR A 63 -19.43 -7.78 5.12
N GLY A 64 -18.68 -7.12 6.00
CA GLY A 64 -19.13 -5.96 6.78
C GLY A 64 -19.91 -6.31 8.06
N SER A 65 -20.17 -7.59 8.33
CA SER A 65 -20.89 -7.99 9.55
C SER A 65 -20.07 -7.74 10.82
N LYS A 66 -20.77 -7.33 11.87
CA LYS A 66 -20.25 -7.33 13.24
C LYS A 66 -20.16 -8.77 13.74
N VAL A 67 -18.99 -9.16 14.25
CA VAL A 67 -18.74 -10.49 14.82
C VAL A 67 -18.36 -10.37 16.29
N GLU A 68 -18.87 -11.28 17.10
CA GLU A 68 -18.54 -11.35 18.52
C GLU A 68 -17.21 -12.08 18.72
N LEU A 69 -16.38 -11.51 19.58
CA LEU A 69 -15.15 -12.11 20.09
C LEU A 69 -15.43 -12.62 21.51
N SER A 70 -14.55 -13.46 22.05
CA SER A 70 -14.67 -13.84 23.46
C SER A 70 -14.64 -12.64 24.43
N ARG A 71 -14.09 -11.49 24.01
CA ARG A 71 -14.08 -10.24 24.77
C ARG A 71 -14.33 -9.01 23.90
N GLY A 72 -15.54 -8.84 23.39
CA GLY A 72 -15.94 -7.65 22.63
C GLY A 72 -16.42 -8.02 21.24
N TRP A 73 -16.08 -7.20 20.24
CA TRP A 73 -16.55 -7.38 18.87
C TRP A 73 -15.58 -6.79 17.85
N ALA A 74 -15.71 -7.23 16.60
CA ALA A 74 -14.99 -6.72 15.44
C ALA A 74 -15.91 -6.63 14.22
N PHE A 75 -15.44 -6.00 13.14
CA PHE A 75 -16.04 -6.13 11.82
C PHE A 75 -15.19 -7.03 10.94
N VAL A 76 -15.81 -7.83 10.08
CA VAL A 76 -15.08 -8.66 9.09
C VAL A 76 -15.28 -8.04 7.72
N LEU A 77 -14.20 -7.52 7.14
CA LEU A 77 -14.20 -6.79 5.89
C LEU A 77 -13.68 -7.66 4.76
N GLN A 78 -14.18 -7.39 3.55
CA GLN A 78 -13.61 -7.95 2.34
C GLN A 78 -12.24 -7.30 2.10
N PRO A 79 -11.19 -8.07 1.80
CA PRO A 79 -9.89 -7.49 1.52
C PRO A 79 -9.92 -6.61 0.27
N THR A 80 -9.25 -5.47 0.37
CA THR A 80 -8.84 -4.64 -0.77
C THR A 80 -7.31 -4.55 -0.77
N SER A 81 -6.71 -4.04 -1.84
CA SER A 81 -5.24 -3.88 -1.84
C SER A 81 -4.78 -2.87 -0.78
N GLU A 82 -5.57 -1.85 -0.44
CA GLU A 82 -5.25 -0.91 0.65
C GLU A 82 -5.29 -1.58 2.01
N LEU A 83 -6.35 -2.37 2.29
CA LEU A 83 -6.43 -3.10 3.55
C LEU A 83 -5.32 -4.16 3.63
N TRP A 84 -4.96 -4.77 2.51
CA TRP A 84 -3.82 -5.68 2.42
C TRP A 84 -2.51 -4.97 2.72
N THR A 85 -2.24 -3.81 2.12
CA THR A 85 -1.05 -2.99 2.40
C THR A 85 -0.85 -2.73 3.89
N VAL A 86 -1.94 -2.55 4.66
CA VAL A 86 -1.85 -2.30 6.11
C VAL A 86 -1.72 -3.59 6.94
N THR A 87 -2.12 -4.74 6.41
CA THR A 87 -2.24 -6.00 7.18
C THR A 87 -1.30 -7.12 6.73
N LEU A 88 -0.62 -6.95 5.60
CA LEU A 88 0.24 -7.97 5.02
C LEU A 88 1.43 -8.30 5.94
N PRO A 89 1.95 -9.54 5.89
CA PRO A 89 3.17 -9.89 6.60
C PRO A 89 4.38 -9.23 5.94
N HIS A 90 4.98 -8.26 6.63
CA HIS A 90 6.16 -7.54 6.13
C HIS A 90 7.37 -8.47 6.00
N ARG A 91 7.88 -8.58 4.78
CA ARG A 91 9.17 -9.22 4.45
C ARG A 91 10.24 -8.19 4.11
N THR A 92 9.80 -7.00 3.72
CA THR A 92 10.60 -5.86 3.28
C THR A 92 9.94 -4.58 3.77
N GLN A 93 10.65 -3.46 3.61
CA GLN A 93 9.98 -2.17 3.52
C GLN A 93 8.99 -2.20 2.34
N ILE A 94 7.84 -1.55 2.49
CA ILE A 94 6.79 -1.52 1.47
C ILE A 94 6.44 -0.09 1.09
N ILE A 95 5.79 0.04 -0.06
CA ILE A 95 5.14 1.26 -0.50
C ILE A 95 3.71 1.27 0.05
N TYR A 96 3.30 2.40 0.60
CA TYR A 96 1.97 2.59 1.19
C TYR A 96 1.01 3.30 0.21
N THR A 97 -0.27 3.31 0.56
CA THR A 97 -1.38 3.75 -0.29
C THR A 97 -1.19 5.12 -0.94
N ALA A 98 -0.63 6.11 -0.23
CA ALA A 98 -0.40 7.45 -0.81
C ALA A 98 0.57 7.40 -2.00
N ASP A 99 1.74 6.80 -1.82
CA ASP A 99 2.73 6.64 -2.90
C ASP A 99 2.22 5.70 -3.99
N ILE A 100 1.58 4.59 -3.63
CA ILE A 100 0.96 3.66 -4.59
C ILE A 100 -0.04 4.40 -5.49
N SER A 101 -0.90 5.24 -4.91
CA SER A 101 -1.91 5.99 -5.68
C SER A 101 -1.27 6.97 -6.67
N LEU A 102 -0.19 7.64 -6.25
CA LEU A 102 0.57 8.54 -7.09
C LEU A 102 1.28 7.78 -8.22
N ILE A 103 1.93 6.66 -7.90
CA ILE A 103 2.63 5.80 -8.87
C ILE A 103 1.66 5.29 -9.94
N ILE A 104 0.52 4.74 -9.52
CA ILE A 104 -0.51 4.22 -10.44
C ILE A 104 -1.01 5.32 -11.38
N HIS A 105 -1.26 6.51 -10.84
CA HIS A 105 -1.72 7.65 -11.62
C HIS A 105 -0.65 8.14 -12.61
N LEU A 106 0.60 8.34 -12.16
CA LEU A 106 1.70 8.85 -12.98
C LEU A 106 2.16 7.86 -14.06
N LEU A 107 2.02 6.56 -13.82
CA LEU A 107 2.24 5.51 -14.81
C LEU A 107 1.09 5.35 -15.80
N GLU A 108 -0.02 6.10 -15.63
CA GLU A 108 -1.20 6.07 -16.52
C GLU A 108 -1.80 4.66 -16.65
N LEU A 109 -1.77 3.88 -15.56
CA LEU A 109 -2.21 2.49 -15.59
C LEU A 109 -3.73 2.38 -15.73
N THR A 110 -4.16 1.48 -16.62
CA THR A 110 -5.56 1.24 -16.92
C THR A 110 -5.83 -0.26 -17.09
N PRO A 111 -7.10 -0.70 -17.06
CA PRO A 111 -7.46 -2.06 -17.44
C PRO A 111 -6.88 -2.43 -18.81
N GLY A 112 -6.05 -3.48 -18.85
CA GLY A 112 -5.34 -3.90 -20.07
C GLY A 112 -3.84 -3.58 -20.10
N SER A 113 -3.34 -2.71 -19.21
CA SER A 113 -1.90 -2.38 -19.17
C SER A 113 -1.05 -3.61 -18.85
N ILE A 114 0.06 -3.76 -19.58
CA ILE A 114 1.13 -4.71 -19.27
C ILE A 114 2.20 -3.97 -18.48
N VAL A 115 2.40 -4.38 -17.23
CA VAL A 115 3.29 -3.70 -16.29
C VAL A 115 4.43 -4.62 -15.90
N ILE A 116 5.64 -4.07 -15.87
CA ILE A 116 6.79 -4.72 -15.24
C ILE A 116 7.03 -4.06 -13.88
N GLU A 117 7.20 -4.87 -12.85
CA GLU A 117 7.59 -4.44 -11.50
C GLU A 117 8.89 -5.15 -11.14
N THR A 118 9.83 -4.45 -10.50
CA THR A 118 11.00 -5.09 -9.93
C THR A 118 11.33 -4.54 -8.57
N GLY A 119 11.60 -5.49 -7.67
CA GLY A 119 11.34 -5.37 -6.24
C GLY A 119 9.94 -5.89 -5.90
N THR A 120 9.62 -7.17 -6.14
CA THR A 120 8.33 -7.74 -5.69
C THR A 120 8.15 -7.57 -4.18
N GLY A 121 9.21 -7.83 -3.40
CA GLY A 121 9.24 -7.57 -1.97
C GLY A 121 8.11 -8.26 -1.20
N SER A 122 7.27 -7.46 -0.53
CA SER A 122 6.12 -7.96 0.23
C SER A 122 4.80 -7.93 -0.56
N GLY A 123 4.81 -7.55 -1.84
CA GLY A 123 3.63 -7.59 -2.71
C GLY A 123 2.59 -6.48 -2.47
N SER A 124 2.91 -5.44 -1.70
CA SER A 124 2.00 -4.30 -1.43
C SER A 124 1.57 -3.60 -2.72
N LEU A 125 2.55 -3.15 -3.52
CA LEU A 125 2.31 -2.51 -4.80
C LEU A 125 1.70 -3.49 -5.80
N SER A 126 2.22 -4.71 -5.89
CA SER A 126 1.73 -5.75 -6.81
C SER A 126 0.22 -5.97 -6.72
N HIS A 127 -0.37 -6.02 -5.52
CA HIS A 127 -1.82 -6.16 -5.35
C HIS A 127 -2.60 -4.98 -5.94
N SER A 128 -2.10 -3.76 -5.75
CA SER A 128 -2.73 -2.54 -6.29
C SER A 128 -2.55 -2.42 -7.80
N LEU A 129 -1.40 -2.84 -8.34
CA LEU A 129 -1.16 -2.95 -9.79
C LEU A 129 -2.13 -3.95 -10.42
N ILE A 130 -2.18 -5.18 -9.90
CA ILE A 130 -3.07 -6.24 -10.41
C ILE A 130 -4.52 -5.76 -10.40
N ARG A 131 -5.00 -5.17 -9.30
CA ARG A 131 -6.37 -4.64 -9.25
C ARG A 131 -6.64 -3.60 -10.35
N THR A 132 -5.67 -2.73 -10.63
CA THR A 132 -5.82 -1.63 -11.60
C THR A 132 -5.83 -2.14 -13.05
N ILE A 133 -4.97 -3.10 -13.38
CA ILE A 133 -4.76 -3.54 -14.77
C ILE A 133 -5.73 -4.63 -15.22
N ARG A 134 -6.44 -5.26 -14.28
CA ARG A 134 -7.47 -6.26 -14.58
C ARG A 134 -8.66 -5.66 -15.36
N PRO A 135 -9.39 -6.46 -16.16
CA PRO A 135 -9.27 -7.92 -16.32
C PRO A 135 -8.38 -8.37 -17.49
N HIS A 136 -7.83 -7.45 -18.27
CA HIS A 136 -7.10 -7.78 -19.51
C HIS A 136 -5.59 -7.48 -19.43
N GLY A 137 -5.14 -6.78 -18.41
CA GLY A 137 -3.73 -6.48 -18.19
C GLY A 137 -3.00 -7.61 -17.47
N TYR A 138 -1.69 -7.44 -17.38
CA TYR A 138 -0.80 -8.46 -16.83
C TYR A 138 0.41 -7.82 -16.13
N LEU A 139 0.78 -8.36 -14.98
CA LEU A 139 1.93 -7.95 -14.19
C LEU A 139 3.07 -8.97 -14.34
N TYR A 140 4.23 -8.52 -14.80
CA TYR A 140 5.47 -9.29 -14.72
C TYR A 140 6.30 -8.71 -13.58
N THR A 141 6.43 -9.43 -12.48
CA THR A 141 7.16 -8.96 -11.30
C THR A 141 8.41 -9.80 -11.05
N PHE A 142 9.50 -9.14 -10.65
CA PHE A 142 10.81 -9.74 -10.50
C PHE A 142 11.39 -9.46 -9.11
N ASP A 143 12.04 -10.47 -8.54
CA ASP A 143 12.79 -10.34 -7.29
C ASP A 143 14.03 -11.25 -7.32
N PHE A 144 15.18 -10.72 -6.92
CA PHE A 144 16.44 -11.47 -6.90
C PHE A 144 16.52 -12.46 -5.73
N HIS A 145 15.63 -12.37 -4.75
CA HIS A 145 15.64 -13.22 -3.57
C HIS A 145 14.62 -14.36 -3.72
N LYS A 146 15.11 -15.57 -4.03
CA LYS A 146 14.29 -16.76 -4.29
C LYS A 146 13.17 -17.02 -3.27
N GLN A 147 13.45 -16.91 -1.97
CA GLN A 147 12.42 -17.12 -0.93
C GLN A 147 11.26 -16.11 -1.04
N ARG A 148 11.52 -14.85 -1.42
CA ARG A 148 10.47 -13.83 -1.58
C ARG A 148 9.60 -14.15 -2.79
N VAL A 149 10.22 -14.64 -3.87
CA VAL A 149 9.51 -15.10 -5.08
C VAL A 149 8.55 -16.25 -4.75
N GLU A 150 9.02 -17.27 -4.04
CA GLU A 150 8.21 -18.42 -3.64
C GLU A 150 7.02 -18.00 -2.75
N LEU A 151 7.28 -17.14 -1.76
CA LEU A 151 6.24 -16.63 -0.87
C LEU A 151 5.21 -15.76 -1.61
N ALA A 152 5.66 -14.83 -2.46
CA ALA A 152 4.77 -13.97 -3.24
C ALA A 152 3.94 -14.78 -4.25
N SER A 153 4.54 -15.77 -4.91
CA SER A 153 3.83 -16.68 -5.82
C SER A 153 2.73 -17.45 -5.09
N ALA A 154 3.04 -18.04 -3.93
CA ALA A 154 2.05 -18.73 -3.10
C ALA A 154 0.94 -17.78 -2.62
N GLU A 155 1.28 -16.54 -2.27
CA GLU A 155 0.32 -15.50 -1.87
C GLU A 155 -0.63 -15.15 -3.03
N PHE A 156 -0.12 -14.96 -4.25
CA PHE A 156 -0.96 -14.66 -5.42
C PHE A 156 -1.87 -15.82 -5.83
N VAL A 157 -1.42 -17.08 -5.66
CA VAL A 157 -2.23 -18.29 -5.82
C VAL A 157 -3.36 -18.28 -4.80
N LYS A 158 -3.01 -18.10 -3.53
CA LYS A 158 -3.94 -18.06 -2.39
C LYS A 158 -4.96 -16.94 -2.54
N HIS A 159 -4.59 -15.80 -3.10
CA HIS A 159 -5.50 -14.67 -3.29
C HIS A 159 -6.35 -14.82 -4.57
N GLY A 160 -6.11 -15.85 -5.38
CA GLY A 160 -6.83 -16.11 -6.63
C GLY A 160 -6.52 -15.12 -7.74
N ILE A 161 -5.37 -14.43 -7.66
CA ILE A 161 -4.97 -13.39 -8.61
C ILE A 161 -3.79 -13.80 -9.51
N GLN A 162 -3.25 -15.01 -9.30
CA GLN A 162 -2.15 -15.62 -10.09
C GLN A 162 -2.30 -15.49 -11.62
N LYS A 163 -3.54 -15.47 -12.13
CA LYS A 163 -3.77 -15.41 -13.59
C LYS A 163 -3.42 -14.06 -14.23
N PHE A 164 -3.14 -13.04 -13.41
CA PHE A 164 -2.76 -11.69 -13.86
C PHE A 164 -1.32 -11.35 -13.52
N VAL A 165 -0.56 -12.30 -12.97
CA VAL A 165 0.80 -12.03 -12.49
C VAL A 165 1.72 -13.23 -12.72
N THR A 166 2.92 -12.95 -13.23
CA THR A 166 4.04 -13.89 -13.17
C THR A 166 5.12 -13.32 -12.26
N VAL A 167 5.58 -14.10 -11.29
CA VAL A 167 6.70 -13.76 -10.41
C VAL A 167 7.92 -14.55 -10.85
N SER A 168 9.02 -13.87 -11.12
CA SER A 168 10.27 -14.51 -11.58
C SER A 168 11.43 -14.22 -10.65
N HIS A 169 12.22 -15.26 -10.33
CA HIS A 169 13.49 -15.12 -9.64
C HIS A 169 14.57 -14.71 -10.64
N ARG A 170 15.02 -13.46 -10.56
CA ARG A 170 15.97 -12.88 -11.53
C ARG A 170 16.64 -11.63 -10.95
N ASP A 171 17.92 -11.44 -11.24
CA ASP A 171 18.57 -10.14 -11.05
C ASP A 171 18.41 -9.29 -12.31
N VAL A 172 17.43 -8.38 -12.29
CA VAL A 172 17.10 -7.56 -13.46
C VAL A 172 18.19 -6.54 -13.83
N CYS A 173 19.10 -6.21 -12.91
CA CYS A 173 20.21 -5.30 -13.20
C CYS A 173 21.23 -5.96 -14.13
N ILE A 174 21.40 -7.28 -14.00
CA ILE A 174 22.37 -8.06 -14.78
C ILE A 174 21.69 -8.75 -15.96
N GLU A 175 20.58 -9.44 -15.70
CA GLU A 175 19.91 -10.34 -16.65
C GLU A 175 18.77 -9.68 -17.43
N GLY A 176 18.44 -8.43 -17.11
CA GLY A 176 17.29 -7.72 -17.67
C GLY A 176 15.96 -8.40 -17.31
N PHE A 177 14.95 -8.20 -18.15
CA PHE A 177 13.58 -8.67 -17.88
C PHE A 177 13.16 -9.91 -18.72
N GLY A 178 14.07 -10.43 -19.55
CA GLY A 178 13.80 -11.54 -20.47
C GLY A 178 13.40 -11.07 -21.88
N ASP A 179 13.87 -11.79 -22.89
CA ASP A 179 13.63 -11.47 -24.31
C ASP A 179 12.16 -11.62 -24.69
N ASP A 180 11.42 -12.45 -23.96
CA ASP A 180 9.98 -12.64 -24.14
C ASP A 180 9.17 -11.39 -23.80
N LEU A 181 9.73 -10.43 -23.05
CA LEU A 181 9.06 -9.16 -22.72
C LEU A 181 9.47 -7.99 -23.63
N GLN A 182 10.30 -8.23 -24.64
CA GLN A 182 10.76 -7.18 -25.55
C GLN A 182 9.57 -6.49 -26.23
N HIS A 183 9.50 -5.16 -26.10
CA HIS A 183 8.44 -4.31 -26.66
C HIS A 183 7.00 -4.65 -26.25
N LYS A 184 6.78 -5.23 -25.07
CA LYS A 184 5.45 -5.61 -24.57
C LYS A 184 4.91 -4.70 -23.47
N ALA A 185 5.76 -4.08 -22.66
CA ALA A 185 5.32 -3.35 -21.47
C ALA A 185 4.81 -1.94 -21.80
N ASP A 186 3.69 -1.56 -21.19
CA ASP A 186 3.18 -0.17 -21.17
C ASP A 186 3.91 0.67 -20.12
N ALA A 187 4.25 0.03 -19.00
CA ALA A 187 4.87 0.68 -17.86
C ALA A 187 5.91 -0.22 -17.17
N VAL A 188 6.95 0.40 -16.61
CA VAL A 188 7.97 -0.23 -15.78
C VAL A 188 8.05 0.49 -14.44
N PHE A 189 8.02 -0.26 -13.34
CA PHE A 189 8.22 0.24 -11.99
C PHE A 189 9.49 -0.38 -11.37
N LEU A 190 10.37 0.46 -10.82
CA LEU A 190 11.64 0.07 -10.21
C LEU A 190 11.66 0.44 -8.72
N ASP A 191 11.73 -0.55 -7.84
CA ASP A 191 12.05 -0.41 -6.42
C ASP A 191 13.29 -1.26 -6.12
N LEU A 192 14.45 -0.68 -6.41
CA LEU A 192 15.75 -1.31 -6.35
C LEU A 192 16.76 -0.38 -5.67
N PRO A 193 17.84 -0.89 -5.05
CA PRO A 193 18.91 -0.04 -4.53
C PRO A 193 19.67 0.73 -5.63
N HIS A 194 19.75 0.15 -6.84
CA HIS A 194 20.47 0.68 -8.00
C HIS A 194 19.59 0.70 -9.25
N PRO A 195 18.48 1.47 -9.27
CA PRO A 195 17.50 1.42 -10.35
C PRO A 195 18.08 1.82 -11.71
N TRP A 196 19.13 2.66 -11.73
CA TRP A 196 19.80 3.07 -12.97
C TRP A 196 20.38 1.91 -13.78
N LEU A 197 20.77 0.81 -13.14
CA LEU A 197 21.28 -0.38 -13.84
C LEU A 197 20.20 -1.12 -14.64
N ALA A 198 18.91 -0.94 -14.28
CA ALA A 198 17.79 -1.59 -14.94
C ALA A 198 17.20 -0.76 -16.10
N ILE A 199 17.57 0.52 -16.24
CA ILE A 199 16.96 1.44 -17.21
C ILE A 199 17.20 0.98 -18.66
N GLU A 200 18.43 0.57 -19.00
CA GLU A 200 18.72 0.09 -20.35
C GLU A 200 17.90 -1.15 -20.72
N HIS A 201 17.65 -2.02 -19.74
CA HIS A 201 16.78 -3.19 -19.92
C HIS A 201 15.31 -2.78 -20.05
N ALA A 202 14.87 -1.75 -19.33
CA ALA A 202 13.51 -1.22 -19.41
C ALA A 202 13.21 -0.61 -20.80
N VAL A 203 14.18 0.06 -21.43
CA VAL A 203 14.03 0.58 -22.80
C VAL A 203 13.70 -0.53 -23.81
N LYS A 204 14.28 -1.72 -23.63
CA LYS A 204 14.07 -2.88 -24.51
C LYS A 204 12.69 -3.51 -24.33
N THR A 205 12.14 -3.49 -23.12
CA THR A 205 10.84 -4.10 -22.82
C THR A 205 9.65 -3.19 -23.10
N LEU A 206 9.82 -1.87 -22.98
CA LEU A 206 8.76 -0.91 -23.27
C LEU A 206 8.35 -0.96 -24.75
N LYS A 207 7.04 -0.84 -25.00
CA LYS A 207 6.45 -0.89 -26.34
C LYS A 207 7.11 0.10 -27.30
N LYS A 208 7.12 -0.24 -28.59
CA LYS A 208 7.63 0.65 -29.65
C LYS A 208 6.82 1.93 -29.79
N SER A 209 5.57 1.93 -29.36
CA SER A 209 4.72 3.12 -29.25
C SER A 209 5.11 4.04 -28.10
N GLY A 210 6.09 3.67 -27.27
CA GLY A 210 6.45 4.39 -26.05
C GLY A 210 5.86 3.75 -24.80
N GLY A 211 6.16 4.33 -23.65
CA GLY A 211 5.64 3.90 -22.36
C GLY A 211 6.22 4.69 -21.19
N LYS A 212 5.83 4.33 -19.97
CA LYS A 212 6.21 5.06 -18.74
C LYS A 212 7.20 4.26 -17.90
N LEU A 213 8.10 4.95 -17.23
CA LEU A 213 8.97 4.36 -16.22
C LEU A 213 8.87 5.16 -14.93
N CYS A 214 8.66 4.47 -13.82
CA CYS A 214 8.67 5.04 -12.49
C CYS A 214 9.76 4.35 -11.64
N SER A 215 10.57 5.15 -10.95
CA SER A 215 11.55 4.68 -9.96
C SER A 215 11.18 5.23 -8.59
N PHE A 216 11.28 4.38 -7.57
CA PHE A 216 11.14 4.77 -6.17
C PHE A 216 12.50 4.67 -5.47
N SER A 217 12.96 5.77 -4.87
CA SER A 217 14.30 5.84 -4.25
C SER A 217 14.26 6.63 -2.94
N PRO A 218 14.79 6.10 -1.82
CA PRO A 218 14.83 6.85 -0.55
C PRO A 218 15.89 7.95 -0.50
N CYS A 219 16.97 7.85 -1.28
CA CYS A 219 18.07 8.81 -1.24
C CYS A 219 18.11 9.70 -2.48
N ILE A 220 18.43 10.98 -2.31
CA ILE A 220 18.43 11.95 -3.42
C ILE A 220 19.55 11.68 -4.43
N GLU A 221 20.65 11.06 -3.99
CA GLU A 221 21.76 10.64 -4.85
C GLU A 221 21.34 9.53 -5.80
N GLN A 222 20.47 8.62 -5.34
CA GLN A 222 19.88 7.60 -6.20
C GLN A 222 18.97 8.24 -7.26
N VAL A 223 18.20 9.26 -6.88
CA VAL A 223 17.38 10.04 -7.82
C VAL A 223 18.26 10.72 -8.87
N GLN A 224 19.33 11.40 -8.46
CA GLN A 224 20.26 12.09 -9.37
C GLN A 224 20.82 11.13 -10.43
N GLN A 225 21.32 9.98 -9.99
CA GLN A 225 21.89 8.97 -10.88
C GLN A 225 20.82 8.37 -11.82
N THR A 226 19.60 8.16 -11.31
CA THR A 226 18.47 7.66 -12.09
C THR A 226 18.07 8.66 -13.17
N CYS A 227 17.90 9.93 -12.84
CA CYS A 227 17.53 10.99 -13.79
C CYS A 227 18.58 11.13 -14.90
N PHE A 228 19.88 11.12 -14.55
CA PHE A 228 20.96 11.17 -15.54
C PHE A 228 20.91 9.98 -16.51
N THR A 229 20.67 8.78 -15.97
CA THR A 229 20.60 7.56 -16.78
C THR A 229 19.32 7.51 -17.64
N LEU A 230 18.20 8.05 -17.15
CA LEU A 230 16.96 8.19 -17.93
C LEU A 230 17.17 9.13 -19.12
N GLU A 231 17.79 10.29 -18.90
CA GLU A 231 18.08 11.27 -19.95
C GLU A 231 18.98 10.67 -21.04
N THR A 232 20.09 10.03 -20.64
CA THR A 232 21.02 9.38 -21.57
C THR A 232 20.40 8.18 -22.30
N ALA A 233 19.41 7.51 -21.71
CA ALA A 233 18.65 6.43 -22.33
C ALA A 233 17.51 6.92 -23.25
N GLY A 234 17.34 8.23 -23.41
CA GLY A 234 16.37 8.84 -24.33
C GLY A 234 14.95 8.97 -23.76
N PHE A 235 14.79 8.92 -22.43
CA PHE A 235 13.54 9.29 -21.79
C PHE A 235 13.37 10.82 -21.78
N VAL A 236 12.12 11.26 -21.82
CA VAL A 236 11.70 12.67 -21.74
C VAL A 236 10.71 12.86 -20.60
N ASP A 237 10.38 14.12 -20.29
CA ASP A 237 9.41 14.48 -19.24
C ASP A 237 9.76 13.85 -17.88
N ILE A 238 11.04 13.91 -17.51
CA ILE A 238 11.57 13.38 -16.26
C ILE A 238 11.15 14.31 -15.12
N ARG A 239 10.33 13.81 -14.20
CA ARG A 239 9.80 14.57 -13.05
C ARG A 239 9.95 13.76 -11.77
N THR A 240 10.35 14.41 -10.68
CA THR A 240 10.48 13.78 -9.37
C THR A 240 9.49 14.39 -8.38
N TYR A 241 8.80 13.53 -7.64
CA TYR A 241 7.79 13.88 -6.66
C TYR A 241 8.12 13.28 -5.28
N GLU A 242 7.56 13.89 -4.24
CA GLU A 242 7.47 13.34 -2.90
C GLU A 242 6.02 13.50 -2.42
N SER A 243 5.48 12.48 -1.75
CA SER A 243 4.13 12.51 -1.19
C SER A 243 4.17 12.39 0.34
N LEU A 244 3.69 13.42 1.04
CA LEU A 244 3.64 13.44 2.50
C LEU A 244 2.17 13.37 2.98
N GLN A 245 1.72 12.16 3.30
CA GLN A 245 0.37 11.93 3.82
C GLN A 245 0.27 12.39 5.29
N ARG A 246 -0.74 13.21 5.60
CA ARG A 246 -1.02 13.66 6.97
C ARG A 246 -2.47 13.41 7.35
N GLU A 247 -2.69 12.65 8.41
CA GLU A 247 -4.01 12.45 9.00
C GLU A 247 -4.38 13.60 9.93
N LEU A 248 -5.66 14.01 9.87
CA LEU A 248 -6.22 15.07 10.69
C LEU A 248 -7.24 14.47 11.66
N ASN A 249 -7.13 14.84 12.93
CA ASN A 249 -8.04 14.40 13.98
C ASN A 249 -9.17 15.41 14.14
N VAL A 250 -10.40 14.96 13.92
CA VAL A 250 -11.60 15.75 14.19
C VAL A 250 -12.05 15.46 15.61
N SER A 251 -12.04 16.46 16.49
CA SER A 251 -12.42 16.29 17.88
C SER A 251 -13.14 17.51 18.45
N TYR A 252 -13.95 17.30 19.48
CA TYR A 252 -14.49 18.39 20.27
C TYR A 252 -13.45 18.86 21.29
N LYS A 253 -13.26 20.18 21.39
CA LYS A 253 -12.49 20.81 22.45
C LYS A 253 -13.37 21.75 23.26
N ASN A 254 -13.21 21.68 24.58
CA ASN A 254 -13.83 22.64 25.48
C ASN A 254 -12.88 23.82 25.64
N VAL A 255 -13.36 25.02 25.30
CA VAL A 255 -12.63 26.25 25.52
C VAL A 255 -13.22 26.93 26.76
N PRO A 256 -12.45 27.06 27.86
CA PRO A 256 -12.95 27.70 29.06
C PRO A 256 -13.09 29.21 28.84
N HIS A 257 -14.24 29.78 29.18
CA HIS A 257 -14.37 31.23 29.28
C HIS A 257 -13.58 31.72 30.48
N LEU A 258 -12.69 32.69 30.26
CA LEU A 258 -11.93 33.29 31.34
C LEU A 258 -12.83 34.27 32.09
N ASN A 259 -13.28 33.90 33.29
CA ASN A 259 -14.01 34.83 34.14
C ASN A 259 -13.04 35.87 34.71
N LEU A 260 -13.20 37.12 34.27
CA LEU A 260 -12.39 38.27 34.69
C LEU A 260 -13.06 39.13 35.78
N ASP A 261 -14.11 38.64 36.44
CA ASP A 261 -14.85 39.41 37.46
C ASP A 261 -13.99 39.74 38.68
N CYS A 262 -12.93 38.97 38.94
CA CYS A 262 -11.93 39.27 39.97
C CYS A 262 -11.17 40.58 39.70
N LEU A 263 -11.05 41.02 38.44
CA LEU A 263 -10.37 42.28 38.07
C LEU A 263 -11.26 43.52 38.26
N LYS A 264 -12.58 43.34 38.47
CA LYS A 264 -13.52 44.45 38.69
C LYS A 264 -13.53 44.96 40.14
N ARG A 265 -12.90 44.25 41.09
CA ARG A 265 -12.85 44.64 42.51
C ARG A 265 -11.54 45.38 42.80
N LYS A 266 -11.62 46.64 43.26
CA LYS A 266 -10.49 47.30 43.93
C LYS A 266 -10.28 46.59 45.27
N HIS A 267 -9.04 46.24 45.60
CA HIS A 267 -8.63 45.55 46.84
C HIS A 267 -9.50 45.94 48.05
N SER A 268 -10.46 45.09 48.40
CA SER A 268 -11.10 45.06 49.71
C SER A 268 -10.94 43.66 50.28
N SER A 269 -10.49 43.60 51.52
CA SER A 269 -9.99 42.44 52.25
C SER A 269 -11.08 41.44 52.66
N ASP A 270 -11.91 40.99 51.73
CA ASP A 270 -12.89 39.91 51.96
C ASP A 270 -12.69 38.79 50.92
N GLU A 271 -12.09 37.69 51.38
CA GLU A 271 -11.90 36.47 50.60
C GLU A 271 -13.24 35.76 50.37
N VAL A 272 -13.94 36.13 49.30
CA VAL A 272 -15.02 35.32 48.75
C VAL A 272 -14.48 34.61 47.52
N LEU A 273 -14.14 33.32 47.68
CA LEU A 273 -13.78 32.41 46.60
C LEU A 273 -14.86 32.46 45.50
N PRO A 274 -14.53 32.84 44.25
CA PRO A 274 -15.51 32.91 43.19
C PRO A 274 -16.06 31.50 42.89
N LYS A 275 -17.39 31.37 42.82
CA LYS A 275 -18.06 30.17 42.29
C LYS A 275 -17.52 29.93 40.87
N LYS A 276 -16.98 28.75 40.59
CA LYS A 276 -16.63 28.31 39.23
C LYS A 276 -17.89 28.34 38.37
N SER A 277 -18.09 29.40 37.59
CA SER A 277 -19.00 29.36 36.45
C SER A 277 -18.27 28.57 35.36
N GLU A 278 -18.66 27.30 35.19
CA GLU A 278 -18.19 26.42 34.10
C GLU A 278 -18.83 26.81 32.76
N ASP A 279 -18.73 28.08 32.38
CA ASP A 279 -19.12 28.49 31.04
C ASP A 279 -17.99 28.03 30.10
N GLN A 280 -18.21 26.90 29.41
CA GLN A 280 -17.27 26.34 28.45
C GLN A 280 -17.99 26.18 27.12
N ASP A 281 -17.37 26.70 26.06
CA ASP A 281 -17.85 26.43 24.71
C ASP A 281 -17.25 25.10 24.23
N LYS A 282 -18.13 24.18 23.82
CA LYS A 282 -17.73 22.93 23.17
C LYS A 282 -17.68 23.16 21.66
N ILE A 283 -16.46 23.26 21.13
CA ILE A 283 -16.23 23.58 19.71
C ILE A 283 -15.73 22.34 18.98
N LEU A 284 -16.32 22.05 17.82
CA LEU A 284 -15.79 21.05 16.89
C LEU A 284 -14.57 21.63 16.18
N THR A 285 -13.42 20.98 16.29
CA THR A 285 -12.17 21.47 15.70
C THR A 285 -11.39 20.34 15.03
N VAL A 286 -10.46 20.74 14.16
CA VAL A 286 -9.54 19.84 13.47
C VAL A 286 -8.15 20.09 14.02
N THR A 287 -7.52 19.06 14.55
CA THR A 287 -6.13 19.12 14.98
C THR A 287 -5.28 18.20 14.14
N HIS A 288 -4.07 18.64 13.84
CA HIS A 288 -3.10 17.77 13.23
C HIS A 288 -2.70 16.63 14.18
N ALA A 289 -2.30 15.48 13.61
CA ALA A 289 -1.57 14.48 14.37
C ALA A 289 -0.32 15.10 15.02
N PRO A 290 0.04 14.67 16.25
CA PRO A 290 1.15 15.25 17.00
C PRO A 290 2.52 14.97 16.34
N SER A 291 2.63 13.94 15.50
CA SER A 291 3.82 13.64 14.71
C SER A 291 3.75 14.22 13.30
N LEU A 292 4.89 14.70 12.80
CA LEU A 292 5.06 15.03 11.39
C LEU A 292 5.18 13.74 10.57
N PRO A 293 4.70 13.72 9.32
CA PRO A 293 4.95 12.60 8.42
C PRO A 293 6.45 12.47 8.16
N GLY A 294 6.95 11.23 8.21
CA GLY A 294 8.31 10.91 7.80
C GLY A 294 8.46 10.89 6.28
N HIS A 295 9.71 10.86 5.83
CA HIS A 295 10.05 10.63 4.43
C HIS A 295 9.97 9.13 4.10
N THR A 296 9.28 8.78 3.02
CA THR A 296 9.25 7.40 2.49
C THR A 296 10.27 7.24 1.37
N GLY A 297 10.13 8.02 0.31
CA GLY A 297 11.01 8.03 -0.85
C GLY A 297 10.55 9.01 -1.92
N TYR A 298 11.43 9.23 -2.89
CA TYR A 298 11.16 10.03 -4.07
C TYR A 298 10.59 9.15 -5.19
N VAL A 299 9.57 9.65 -5.87
CA VAL A 299 8.93 9.02 -7.03
C VAL A 299 9.40 9.77 -8.28
N THR A 300 10.30 9.16 -9.05
CA THR A 300 10.78 9.70 -10.33
C THR A 300 10.04 9.04 -11.49
N ILE A 301 9.27 9.82 -12.24
CA ILE A 301 8.54 9.39 -13.45
C ILE A 301 9.25 9.91 -14.70
N ALA A 302 9.24 9.11 -15.76
CA ALA A 302 9.70 9.51 -17.08
C ALA A 302 8.92 8.81 -18.20
N THR A 303 8.96 9.40 -19.40
CA THR A 303 8.26 8.88 -20.57
C THR A 303 9.28 8.47 -21.64
N LEU A 304 9.21 7.23 -22.11
CA LEU A 304 9.95 6.80 -23.29
C LEU A 304 9.11 7.12 -24.53
N PRO A 305 9.56 7.99 -25.44
CA PRO A 305 8.77 8.34 -26.61
C PRO A 305 8.64 7.15 -27.58
N PRO A 306 7.66 7.21 -28.50
CA PRO A 306 7.57 6.26 -29.60
C PRO A 306 8.87 6.17 -30.39
N LEU A 307 9.15 5.01 -30.98
CA LEU A 307 10.41 4.74 -31.69
C LEU A 307 10.73 5.80 -32.77
N PHE A 308 9.72 6.29 -33.49
CA PHE A 308 9.89 7.31 -34.54
C PHE A 308 10.27 8.70 -34.00
N ALA A 309 10.06 8.96 -32.70
CA ALA A 309 10.32 10.22 -32.02
C ALA A 309 11.53 10.14 -31.08
N ARG A 310 12.14 8.96 -30.92
CA ARG A 310 13.40 8.81 -30.20
C ARG A 310 14.47 9.47 -31.05
N ILE A 311 14.99 10.60 -30.58
CA ILE A 311 16.17 11.22 -31.17
C ILE A 311 17.30 10.23 -30.94
N THR A 312 17.74 9.54 -31.99
CA THR A 312 19.03 8.86 -31.95
C THR A 312 20.05 9.94 -31.72
N GLN A 313 20.57 10.02 -30.48
CA GLN A 313 21.88 10.63 -30.29
C GLN A 313 22.85 9.71 -31.03
N ASP A 314 23.07 10.00 -32.31
CA ASP A 314 24.21 9.47 -33.04
C ASP A 314 25.45 9.82 -32.19
N LYS A 315 25.99 8.79 -31.53
CA LYS A 315 27.33 8.84 -30.94
C LYS A 315 28.34 8.39 -31.98
#